data_AF-A0AAW6GSZ0-F1
#
_entry.id   AF-A0AAW6GSZ0-F1
#
_cell.length_a   1.000
_cell.length_b   1.000
_cell.length_c   1.000
_cell.angle_alpha   90.00
_cell.angle_beta   90.00
_cell.angle_gamma   90.00
#
_symmetry.space_group_name_H-M   'P 1'
#
loop_
_entity.id
_entity.type
_entity.pdbx_description
1 polymer ?
#
loop_
_entity_poly.entity_id
_entity_poly.type
_entity_poly.pdbx_seq_one_letter_code
_entity_poly.pdbx_strand_id
1 'polypeptide(L)'
;MPYYIKRKAKKKDKPLPLFDKAGITVKKKPDLKAKLDKEFSLFIRLRDCMPNGSFRCISCGQIKPFTQADCGHYFSRTHLATRFDENNCHAECRHCNRFKADHLEDYRVNLIAKIGQQKFDLLKVKVASTSKMTDFEYEQLIKYYKALNKKLRKEKGL
;
A
#
# COMPACT_ATOMS: atom_id res chain seq x y z
N MET A 1 -0.56 -18.51 -48.11
CA MET A 1 -1.05 -17.56 -47.08
C MET A 1 -0.12 -16.34 -47.08
N PRO A 2 -0.57 -15.13 -47.48
CA PRO A 2 0.32 -13.97 -47.57
C PRO A 2 0.69 -13.47 -46.17
N TYR A 3 2.00 -13.34 -45.91
CA TYR A 3 2.53 -12.82 -44.66
C TYR A 3 2.28 -11.31 -44.55
N TYR A 4 1.52 -10.89 -43.53
CA TYR A 4 1.22 -9.48 -43.27
C TYR A 4 2.38 -8.81 -42.53
N ILE A 5 3.21 -8.03 -43.25
CA ILE A 5 4.28 -7.22 -42.64
C ILE A 5 3.65 -5.99 -41.99
N LYS A 6 3.52 -5.98 -40.66
CA LYS A 6 3.06 -4.79 -39.89
C LYS A 6 4.09 -3.67 -40.01
N ARG A 7 3.79 -2.61 -40.77
CA ARG A 7 4.53 -1.34 -40.72
C ARG A 7 4.42 -0.73 -39.31
N LYS A 8 5.54 -0.55 -38.61
CA LYS A 8 5.57 0.18 -37.33
C LYS A 8 5.26 1.67 -37.59
N ALA A 9 4.21 2.19 -36.97
CA ALA A 9 3.90 3.62 -37.01
C ALA A 9 5.08 4.43 -36.42
N LYS A 10 5.52 5.47 -37.12
CA LYS A 10 6.49 6.43 -36.58
C LYS A 10 5.87 7.07 -35.33
N LYS A 11 6.55 6.95 -34.18
CA LYS A 11 6.16 7.67 -32.95
C LYS A 11 6.17 9.16 -33.28
N LYS A 12 5.01 9.81 -33.26
CA LYS A 12 4.93 11.28 -33.29
C LYS A 12 5.64 11.79 -32.03
N ASP A 13 6.65 12.63 -32.20
CA ASP A 13 7.34 13.28 -31.09
C ASP A 13 6.31 14.09 -30.31
N LYS A 14 6.07 13.70 -29.05
CA LYS A 14 5.16 14.42 -28.17
C LYS A 14 5.79 15.78 -27.91
N PRO A 15 5.04 16.89 -28.05
CA PRO A 15 5.60 18.21 -27.76
C PRO A 15 6.08 18.24 -26.32
N LEU A 16 7.33 18.66 -26.12
CA LEU A 16 7.91 18.90 -24.80
C LEU A 16 7.00 19.87 -24.02
N PRO A 17 6.74 19.60 -22.72
CA PRO A 17 5.89 20.45 -21.91
C PRO A 17 6.44 21.87 -21.85
N LEU A 18 5.55 22.86 -21.74
CA LEU A 18 5.84 24.28 -21.89
C LEU A 18 7.02 24.76 -21.02
N PHE A 19 7.20 24.18 -19.84
CA PHE A 19 8.27 24.50 -18.90
C PHE A 19 9.65 24.00 -19.35
N ASP A 20 9.72 22.88 -20.09
CA ASP A 20 10.97 22.35 -20.64
C ASP A 20 11.50 23.22 -21.80
N LYS A 21 10.59 23.88 -22.53
CA LYS A 21 10.96 24.84 -23.58
C LYS A 21 11.54 26.14 -23.04
N ALA A 22 11.17 26.51 -21.81
CA ALA A 22 11.59 27.76 -21.17
C ALA A 22 12.84 27.61 -20.30
N GLY A 23 13.43 26.41 -20.20
CA GLY A 23 14.61 26.16 -19.35
C GLY A 23 14.37 26.33 -17.84
N ILE A 24 13.10 26.34 -17.40
CA ILE A 24 12.73 26.57 -16.00
C ILE A 24 12.72 25.24 -15.25
N THR A 25 13.69 25.05 -14.35
CA THR A 25 13.73 23.88 -13.47
C THR A 25 12.73 24.03 -12.32
N VAL A 26 11.55 23.43 -12.46
CA VAL A 26 10.55 23.39 -11.37
C VAL A 26 10.95 22.30 -10.36
N LYS A 27 11.32 22.68 -9.14
CA LYS A 27 11.50 21.70 -8.04
C LYS A 27 10.17 21.01 -7.77
N LYS A 28 10.12 19.70 -8.04
CA LYS A 28 8.92 18.89 -7.82
C LYS A 28 8.57 18.90 -6.33
N LYS A 29 7.34 19.29 -5.99
CA LYS A 29 6.85 19.23 -4.61
C LYS A 29 7.03 17.80 -4.07
N PRO A 30 7.46 17.63 -2.81
CA PRO A 30 7.59 16.31 -2.22
C PRO A 30 6.22 15.61 -2.20
N ASP A 31 6.17 14.37 -2.71
CA ASP A 31 4.95 13.57 -2.69
C ASP A 31 4.69 13.06 -1.26
N LEU A 32 3.89 13.82 -0.52
CA LEU A 32 3.51 13.51 0.87
C LEU A 32 2.75 12.18 0.95
N LYS A 33 1.94 11.86 -0.06
CA LYS A 33 1.20 10.60 -0.12
C LYS A 33 2.15 9.40 -0.21
N ALA A 34 3.15 9.47 -1.09
CA ALA A 34 4.16 8.42 -1.21
C ALA A 34 5.02 8.27 0.06
N LYS A 35 5.32 9.38 0.75
CA LYS A 35 6.02 9.35 2.05
C LYS A 35 5.16 8.66 3.11
N LEU A 36 3.88 9.01 3.21
CA LEU A 36 2.96 8.39 4.16
C LEU A 36 2.80 6.89 3.86
N ASP A 37 2.63 6.51 2.59
CA ASP A 37 2.54 5.11 2.17
C ASP A 37 3.74 4.28 2.65
N LYS A 38 4.96 4.85 2.58
CA LYS A 38 6.17 4.17 3.04
C LYS A 38 6.17 3.94 4.55
N GLU A 39 5.84 4.96 5.34
CA GLU A 39 5.83 4.88 6.80
C GLU A 39 4.70 3.99 7.31
N PHE A 40 3.52 4.10 6.71
CA PHE A 40 2.36 3.28 7.04
C PHE A 40 2.60 1.81 6.68
N SER A 41 3.15 1.53 5.50
CA SER A 41 3.51 0.15 5.10
C SER A 41 4.51 -0.48 6.07
N LEU A 42 5.52 0.29 6.51
CA LEU A 42 6.47 -0.17 7.52
C LEU A 42 5.77 -0.45 8.86
N PHE A 43 4.85 0.41 9.29
CA PHE A 43 4.09 0.23 10.51
C PHE A 43 3.28 -1.06 10.51
N ILE A 44 2.49 -1.32 9.46
CA ILE A 44 1.66 -2.53 9.36
C ILE A 44 2.52 -3.79 9.44
N ARG A 45 3.64 -3.81 8.70
CA ARG A 45 4.57 -4.93 8.71
C ARG A 45 5.18 -5.13 10.10
N LEU A 46 5.60 -4.05 10.76
CA LEU A 46 6.20 -4.12 12.10
C LEU A 46 5.17 -4.56 13.14
N ARG A 47 3.95 -4.00 13.11
CA ARG A 47 2.84 -4.36 14.00
C ARG A 47 2.57 -5.86 13.96
N ASP A 48 2.40 -6.42 12.77
CA ASP A 48 2.05 -7.83 12.56
C ASP A 48 3.26 -8.79 12.63
N CYS A 49 4.49 -8.27 12.77
CA CYS A 49 5.67 -9.09 13.00
C CYS A 49 5.66 -9.70 14.41
N MET A 50 6.00 -10.96 14.54
CA MET A 50 6.25 -11.63 15.82
C MET A 50 7.65 -11.29 16.36
N PRO A 51 7.91 -11.50 17.67
CA PRO A 51 9.21 -11.20 18.29
C PRO A 51 10.42 -11.90 17.66
N ASN A 52 10.20 -13.03 17.01
CA ASN A 52 11.25 -13.81 16.32
C ASN A 52 11.63 -13.26 14.92
N GLY A 53 11.14 -12.08 14.53
CA GLY A 53 11.41 -11.48 13.21
C GLY A 53 10.67 -12.15 12.05
N SER A 54 9.63 -12.95 12.33
CA SER A 54 8.74 -13.54 11.34
C SER A 54 7.32 -12.98 11.45
N PHE A 55 6.49 -13.15 10.44
CA PHE A 55 5.09 -12.74 10.45
C PHE A 55 4.21 -13.84 9.86
N ARG A 56 2.94 -13.85 10.22
CA ARG A 56 1.93 -14.72 9.61
C ARG A 56 1.24 -13.98 8.47
N CYS A 57 1.30 -14.52 7.26
CA CYS A 57 0.62 -13.95 6.10
C CYS A 57 -0.91 -14.01 6.31
N ILE A 58 -1.60 -12.87 6.15
CA ILE A 58 -3.06 -12.81 6.28
C ILE A 58 -3.81 -13.63 5.23
N SER A 59 -3.26 -13.78 4.02
CA SER A 59 -3.91 -14.54 2.94
C SER A 59 -3.65 -16.04 3.08
N CYS A 60 -2.40 -16.48 3.08
CA CYS A 60 -2.08 -17.92 3.09
C CYS A 60 -1.85 -18.55 4.48
N GLY A 61 -1.87 -17.77 5.55
CA GLY A 61 -1.66 -18.26 6.92
C GLY A 61 -0.24 -18.76 7.25
N GLN A 62 0.67 -18.82 6.27
CA GLN A 62 2.04 -19.28 6.47
C GLN A 62 2.89 -18.26 7.24
N ILE A 63 3.80 -18.76 8.08
CA ILE A 63 4.80 -17.95 8.78
C ILE A 63 6.00 -17.73 7.85
N LYS A 64 6.40 -16.47 7.67
CA LYS A 64 7.49 -16.08 6.76
C LYS A 64 8.38 -15.02 7.41
N PRO A 65 9.64 -14.86 6.99
CA PRO A 65 10.53 -13.84 7.56
C PRO A 65 10.05 -12.43 7.21
N PHE A 66 10.31 -11.46 8.07
CA PHE A 66 9.90 -10.05 7.91
C PHE A 66 10.38 -9.42 6.58
N THR A 67 11.48 -9.91 6.01
CA THR A 67 11.98 -9.46 4.71
C THR A 67 10.99 -9.72 3.57
N GLN A 68 10.16 -10.75 3.67
CA GLN A 68 9.11 -11.10 2.70
C GLN A 68 7.74 -10.49 3.02
N ALA A 69 7.64 -9.70 4.09
CA ALA A 69 6.42 -8.99 4.42
C ALA A 69 6.22 -7.79 3.49
N ASP A 70 5.03 -7.69 2.90
CA ASP A 70 4.49 -6.50 2.27
C ASP A 70 3.26 -6.04 3.07
N CYS A 71 2.81 -4.80 2.84
CA CYS A 71 1.52 -4.31 3.33
C CYS A 71 0.45 -4.69 2.30
N GLY A 72 -0.40 -5.67 2.63
CA GLY A 72 -1.54 -6.08 1.81
C GLY A 72 -2.77 -5.26 2.15
N HIS A 73 -3.43 -4.70 1.14
CA HIS A 73 -4.66 -3.92 1.26
C HIS A 73 -5.84 -4.78 0.80
N TYR A 74 -6.81 -5.06 1.69
CA TYR A 74 -8.00 -5.81 1.29
C TYR A 74 -8.86 -5.01 0.31
N PHE A 75 -9.24 -3.78 0.69
CA PHE A 75 -9.81 -2.81 -0.23
C PHE A 75 -8.70 -2.02 -0.90
N SER A 76 -8.78 -1.95 -2.24
CA SER A 76 -7.78 -1.33 -3.09
C SER A 76 -7.37 0.05 -2.60
N ARG A 77 -6.07 0.33 -2.76
CA ARG A 77 -5.40 1.60 -2.48
C ARG A 77 -6.00 2.81 -3.23
N THR A 78 -6.90 2.57 -4.20
CA THR A 78 -7.69 3.60 -4.90
C THR A 78 -8.66 4.32 -3.97
N HIS A 79 -9.18 3.63 -2.95
CA HIS A 79 -10.10 4.20 -1.97
C HIS A 79 -9.30 4.90 -0.86
N LEU A 80 -9.23 6.22 -0.91
CA LEU A 80 -8.44 6.99 0.07
C LEU A 80 -8.96 6.81 1.51
N ALA A 81 -10.27 6.64 1.67
CA ALA A 81 -10.94 6.46 2.96
C ALA A 81 -10.39 5.28 3.79
N THR A 82 -9.99 4.20 3.11
CA THR A 82 -9.48 2.98 3.75
C THR A 82 -8.00 2.71 3.47
N ARG A 83 -7.34 3.55 2.65
CA ARG A 83 -5.93 3.37 2.27
C ARG A 83 -4.99 3.34 3.48
N PHE A 84 -5.25 4.20 4.46
CA PHE A 84 -4.47 4.34 5.69
C PHE A 84 -5.24 3.84 6.92
N ASP A 85 -6.30 3.04 6.73
CA ASP A 85 -7.02 2.40 7.82
C ASP A 85 -6.28 1.11 8.22
N GLU A 86 -5.89 1.03 9.48
CA GLU A 86 -5.16 -0.11 10.04
C GLU A 86 -5.95 -1.42 10.00
N ASN A 87 -7.29 -1.38 9.95
CA ASN A 87 -8.13 -2.56 9.83
C ASN A 87 -8.22 -3.07 8.39
N ASN A 88 -7.99 -2.21 7.40
CA ASN A 88 -7.96 -2.60 5.98
C ASN A 88 -6.62 -3.25 5.58
N CYS A 89 -5.57 -2.99 6.36
CA CYS A 89 -4.19 -3.29 5.98
C CYS A 89 -3.54 -4.25 6.96
N HIS A 90 -2.96 -5.33 6.44
CA HIS A 90 -2.29 -6.37 7.24
C HIS A 90 -1.04 -6.87 6.53
N ALA A 91 -0.16 -7.53 7.27
CA ALA A 91 1.04 -8.11 6.71
C ALA A 91 0.70 -9.29 5.79
N GLU A 92 1.14 -9.19 4.54
CA GLU A 92 0.93 -10.19 3.51
C GLU A 92 2.28 -10.56 2.89
N CYS A 93 2.45 -11.82 2.50
CA CYS A 93 3.68 -12.21 1.83
C CYS A 93 3.71 -11.72 0.38
N ARG A 94 4.90 -11.40 -0.12
CA ARG A 94 5.13 -10.94 -1.51
C ARG A 94 4.46 -11.83 -2.56
N HIS A 95 4.47 -13.15 -2.34
CA HIS A 95 3.86 -14.09 -3.29
C HIS A 95 2.35 -13.87 -3.42
N CYS A 96 1.65 -13.84 -2.28
CA CYS A 96 0.19 -13.65 -2.27
C CYS A 96 -0.19 -12.25 -2.78
N ASN A 97 0.45 -11.20 -2.25
CA ASN A 97 0.09 -9.82 -2.57
C ASN A 97 0.37 -9.44 -4.04
N ARG A 98 1.44 -9.98 -4.66
CA ARG A 98 1.88 -9.53 -6.00
C ARG A 98 1.53 -10.48 -7.13
N PHE A 99 1.41 -11.78 -6.86
CA PHE A 99 1.34 -12.80 -7.91
C PHE A 99 0.07 -13.65 -7.85
N LYS A 100 -0.57 -13.80 -6.68
CA LYS A 100 -1.75 -14.64 -6.51
C LYS A 100 -3.02 -13.82 -6.73
N ALA A 101 -3.84 -14.15 -7.73
CA ALA A 101 -5.07 -13.40 -8.03
C ALA A 101 -6.19 -13.69 -7.02
N ASP A 102 -6.24 -14.90 -6.48
CA ASP A 102 -7.26 -15.45 -5.59
C ASP A 102 -6.95 -15.26 -4.09
N HIS A 103 -5.90 -14.50 -3.75
CA HIS A 103 -5.51 -14.25 -2.35
C HIS A 103 -6.60 -13.57 -1.51
N LEU A 104 -7.51 -12.82 -2.15
CA LEU A 104 -8.55 -12.03 -1.49
C LEU A 104 -9.63 -12.88 -0.80
N GLU A 105 -9.91 -14.08 -1.28
CA GLU A 105 -10.90 -14.97 -0.64
C GLU A 105 -10.42 -15.43 0.73
N ASP A 106 -9.20 -15.99 0.78
CA ASP A 106 -8.56 -16.39 2.03
C ASP A 106 -8.33 -15.18 2.94
N TYR A 107 -7.90 -14.05 2.36
CA TYR A 107 -7.73 -12.79 3.10
C TYR A 107 -9.04 -12.41 3.78
N ARG A 108 -10.19 -12.43 3.08
CA ARG A 108 -11.48 -12.03 3.64
C ARG A 108 -11.85 -12.86 4.87
N VAL A 109 -11.70 -14.17 4.80
CA VAL A 109 -12.01 -15.09 5.91
C VAL A 109 -11.13 -14.77 7.12
N ASN A 110 -9.81 -14.66 6.91
CA ASN A 110 -8.86 -14.37 7.98
C ASN A 110 -9.02 -12.95 8.53
N LEU A 111 -9.39 -11.99 7.70
CA LEU A 111 -9.68 -10.62 8.10
C LEU A 111 -10.87 -10.58 9.04
N ILE A 112 -12.00 -11.18 8.65
CA ILE A 112 -13.20 -11.24 9.50
C ILE A 112 -12.89 -11.95 10.82
N ALA A 113 -12.10 -13.02 10.80
CA ALA A 113 -11.65 -13.69 12.02
C ALA A 113 -10.78 -12.78 12.92
N LYS A 114 -9.95 -11.91 12.32
CA LYS A 114 -9.04 -11.01 13.05
C LYS A 114 -9.71 -9.76 13.61
N ILE A 115 -10.58 -9.10 12.84
CA ILE A 115 -11.20 -7.81 13.23
C ILE A 115 -12.67 -7.93 13.65
N GLY A 116 -13.32 -9.07 13.37
CA GLY A 116 -14.74 -9.29 13.60
C GLY A 116 -15.63 -8.74 12.48
N GLN A 117 -16.84 -9.29 12.37
CA GLN A 117 -17.80 -8.95 11.32
C GLN A 117 -18.20 -7.47 11.35
N GLN A 118 -18.47 -6.91 12.53
CA GLN A 118 -18.88 -5.50 12.67
C GLN A 118 -17.86 -4.52 12.10
N LYS A 119 -16.57 -4.72 12.38
CA LYS A 119 -15.50 -3.86 11.84
C LYS A 119 -15.34 -4.03 10.34
N PHE A 120 -15.53 -5.25 9.84
CA PHE A 120 -15.52 -5.51 8.40
C PHE A 120 -16.66 -4.79 7.68
N ASP A 121 -17.87 -4.79 8.26
CA ASP A 121 -19.01 -4.08 7.68
C ASP A 121 -18.81 -2.56 7.71
N LEU A 122 -18.20 -2.02 8.77
CA LEU A 122 -17.77 -0.61 8.81
C LEU A 122 -16.75 -0.28 7.72
N LEU A 123 -15.79 -1.18 7.44
CA LEU A 123 -14.84 -0.97 6.35
C LEU A 123 -15.54 -0.89 5.00
N LYS A 124 -16.53 -1.76 4.73
CA LYS A 124 -17.33 -1.69 3.50
C LYS A 124 -18.03 -0.34 3.34
N VAL A 125 -18.62 0.18 4.42
CA VAL A 125 -19.26 1.51 4.40
C VAL A 125 -18.23 2.61 4.13
N LYS A 126 -17.05 2.56 4.76
CA LYS A 126 -15.97 3.54 4.54
C LYS A 126 -15.47 3.54 3.10
N VAL A 127 -15.37 2.39 2.44
CA VAL A 127 -14.90 2.29 1.03
C VAL A 127 -15.80 3.04 0.07
N ALA A 128 -17.11 3.05 0.34
CA ALA A 128 -18.11 3.75 -0.45
C ALA A 128 -18.09 5.27 -0.22
N SER A 129 -17.46 5.75 0.86
CA SER A 129 -17.37 7.18 1.14
C SER A 129 -16.28 7.85 0.32
N THR A 130 -16.51 9.13 -0.01
CA THR A 130 -15.47 9.96 -0.61
C THR A 130 -14.64 10.58 0.51
N SER A 131 -13.32 10.51 0.37
CA SER A 131 -12.39 11.11 1.32
C SER A 131 -11.38 11.97 0.58
N LYS A 132 -11.06 13.12 1.16
CA LYS A 132 -9.97 14.00 0.74
C LYS A 132 -9.07 14.21 1.94
N MET A 133 -7.77 14.27 1.69
CA MET A 133 -6.78 14.56 2.71
C MET A 133 -6.00 15.82 2.31
N THR A 134 -5.84 16.70 3.29
CA THR A 134 -5.03 17.91 3.21
C THR A 134 -3.56 17.59 3.45
N ASP A 135 -2.67 18.47 2.96
CA ASP A 135 -1.22 18.34 3.17
C ASP A 135 -0.87 18.28 4.67
N PHE A 136 -1.58 19.05 5.50
CA PHE A 136 -1.42 19.02 6.95
C PHE A 136 -1.72 17.64 7.55
N GLU A 137 -2.82 17.00 7.15
CA GLU A 137 -3.16 15.66 7.64
C GLU A 137 -2.12 14.62 7.23
N TYR A 138 -1.61 14.69 5.99
CA TYR A 138 -0.51 13.83 5.56
C TYR A 138 0.72 14.01 6.45
N GLU A 139 1.12 15.25 6.73
CA GLU A 139 2.28 15.54 7.57
C GLU A 139 2.11 15.02 8.99
N GLN A 140 0.94 15.18 9.59
CA GLN A 140 0.65 14.68 10.94
C GLN A 140 0.69 13.16 10.98
N LEU A 141 0.07 12.47 10.01
CA LEU A 141 0.13 11.01 9.94
C LEU A 141 1.56 10.50 9.70
N ILE A 142 2.35 11.19 8.87
CA ILE A 142 3.76 10.84 8.67
C ILE A 142 4.53 10.93 9.99
N LYS A 143 4.34 12.00 10.75
CA LYS A 143 4.99 12.18 12.07
C LYS A 143 4.55 11.07 13.04
N TYR A 144 3.26 10.79 13.08
CA TYR A 144 2.68 9.75 13.94
C TYR A 144 3.26 8.36 13.65
N TYR A 145 3.18 7.89 12.39
CA TYR A 145 3.66 6.56 12.03
C TYR A 145 5.18 6.44 12.13
N LYS A 146 5.94 7.52 11.88
CA LYS A 146 7.40 7.53 12.16
C LYS A 146 7.71 7.28 13.62
N ALA A 147 6.99 7.94 14.52
CA ALA A 147 7.19 7.75 15.96
C ALA A 147 6.83 6.32 16.38
N LEU A 148 5.72 5.77 15.87
CA LEU A 148 5.33 4.37 16.12
C LEU A 148 6.35 3.37 15.57
N ASN A 149 6.83 3.57 14.34
CA ASN A 149 7.85 2.73 13.72
C ASN A 149 9.12 2.67 14.57
N LYS A 150 9.54 3.81 15.13
CA LYS A 150 10.72 3.88 16.02
C LYS A 150 10.49 3.13 17.33
N LYS A 151 9.29 3.19 17.91
CA LYS A 151 8.93 2.44 19.13
C LYS A 151 8.91 0.94 18.86
N LEU A 152 8.17 0.50 17.83
CA LEU A 152 8.03 -0.91 17.48
C LEU A 152 9.36 -1.57 17.10
N ARG A 153 10.26 -0.86 16.41
CA ARG A 153 11.60 -1.36 16.11
C ARG A 153 12.41 -1.66 17.37
N LYS A 154 12.38 -0.75 18.35
CA LYS A 154 13.05 -0.95 19.64
C LYS A 154 12.45 -2.12 20.41
N GLU A 155 11.12 -2.21 20.47
CA GLU A 155 10.41 -3.29 21.17
C GLU A 155 10.70 -4.67 20.56
N LYS A 156 10.87 -4.73 19.23
CA LYS A 156 11.10 -5.99 18.51
C LYS A 156 12.57 -6.31 18.25
N GLY A 157 13.49 -5.43 18.67
CA GLY A 157 14.93 -5.61 18.45
C GLY A 157 15.35 -5.62 16.98
N LEU A 158 14.62 -4.90 16.12
CA LEU A 158 14.80 -4.84 14.65
C LEU A 158 15.34 -3.49 14.14
#